data_AF-Q06405-F1
#
_entry.id   AF-Q06405-F1
#
_cell.length_a   1.000
_cell.length_b   1.000
_cell.length_c   1.000
_cell.angle_alpha   90.00
_cell.angle_beta   90.00
_cell.angle_gamma   90.00
#
_symmetry.space_group_name_H-M   'P 1'
#
loop_
_entity.id
_entity.type
_entity.pdbx_description
1 polymer ?
#
loop_
_entity_poly.entity_id
_entity_poly.type
_entity_poly.pdbx_seq_one_letter_code
_entity_poly.pdbx_strand_id
1 'polypeptide(L)'
;MIFKRAVSTLIPPKVVSSKNIGSAPNAKRIANVVHFYKSLPQGPAPAIKANTRLARYKAKYFDGDNASGKPLWHFALGIIAFGYSMEYYFHLRHHKGAEEH
;
A
#
# COMPACT_ATOMS: atom_id res chain seq x y z
N MET A 1 54.43 30.22 43.03
CA MET A 1 53.50 30.78 42.01
C MET A 1 52.49 29.70 41.65
N ILE A 2 51.20 29.95 41.85
CA ILE A 2 50.12 28.97 41.63
C ILE A 2 49.48 29.29 40.27
N PHE A 3 49.70 28.43 39.28
CA PHE A 3 49.05 28.51 37.97
C PHE A 3 47.61 28.00 38.10
N LYS A 4 46.66 28.92 38.25
CA LYS A 4 45.23 28.61 38.30
C LYS A 4 44.74 28.22 36.90
N ARG A 5 44.22 27.00 36.78
CA ARG A 5 43.67 26.37 35.56
C ARG A 5 42.49 27.18 35.01
N ALA A 6 42.76 28.10 34.09
CA ALA A 6 41.75 28.90 33.38
C ALA A 6 41.09 28.14 32.19
N VAL A 7 40.99 26.81 32.25
CA VAL A 7 40.40 25.99 31.16
C VAL A 7 39.01 25.45 31.46
N SER A 8 38.40 25.77 32.61
CA SER A 8 37.11 25.16 32.99
C SER A 8 35.86 25.86 32.41
N THR A 9 36.00 26.84 31.51
CA THR A 9 34.83 27.48 30.87
C THR A 9 34.95 27.58 29.35
N LEU A 10 35.83 26.78 28.73
CA LEU A 10 35.71 26.51 27.29
C LEU A 10 34.53 25.55 27.09
N ILE A 11 33.33 26.08 27.35
CA ILE A 11 32.08 25.53 26.86
C ILE A 11 32.30 25.41 25.35
N PRO A 12 32.34 24.19 24.79
CA PRO A 12 32.62 24.03 23.38
C PRO A 12 31.57 24.86 22.63
N PRO A 13 32.00 25.81 21.76
CA PRO A 13 31.07 26.65 21.03
C PRO A 13 30.12 25.70 20.31
N LYS A 14 28.82 25.96 20.43
CA LYS A 14 27.75 25.09 19.90
C LYS A 14 27.90 24.96 18.38
N VAL A 15 28.78 24.07 17.91
CA VAL A 15 29.09 23.93 16.47
C VAL A 15 27.84 23.52 15.69
N VAL A 16 26.78 23.06 16.34
CA VAL A 16 25.54 22.70 15.67
C VAL A 16 24.32 23.04 16.53
N SER A 17 24.19 24.30 16.97
CA SER A 17 22.90 24.80 17.46
C SER A 17 21.95 24.92 16.26
N SER A 18 20.86 24.15 16.24
CA SER A 18 19.82 24.12 15.19
C SER A 18 19.32 25.51 14.76
N LYS A 19 19.43 26.51 15.64
CA LYS A 19 19.05 27.90 15.36
C LYS A 19 20.00 28.63 14.39
N ASN A 20 21.29 28.25 14.33
CA ASN A 20 22.27 28.90 13.45
C ASN A 20 22.40 28.23 12.07
N ILE A 21 21.70 27.11 11.89
CA ILE A 21 21.60 26.39 10.62
C ILE A 21 20.73 27.20 9.63
N GLY A 22 19.73 27.98 10.08
CA GLY A 22 18.85 28.72 9.17
C GLY A 22 19.52 29.63 8.12
N SER A 23 20.74 30.11 8.36
CA SER A 23 21.42 31.10 7.52
C SER A 23 22.49 30.57 6.56
N ALA A 24 22.90 29.29 6.62
CA ALA A 24 23.94 28.75 5.72
C ALA A 24 23.35 27.83 4.61
N PRO A 25 23.79 27.92 3.34
CA PRO A 25 23.30 27.03 2.27
C PRO A 25 23.45 25.53 2.57
N ASN A 26 24.55 25.15 3.24
CA ASN A 26 24.77 23.78 3.70
C ASN A 26 23.70 23.30 4.68
N ALA A 27 23.22 24.21 5.50
CA ALA A 27 22.21 23.89 6.47
C ALA A 27 20.82 23.70 5.84
N LYS A 28 20.52 24.38 4.73
CA LYS A 28 19.33 24.05 3.91
C LYS A 28 19.41 22.63 3.35
N ARG A 29 20.60 22.17 2.92
CA ARG A 29 20.81 20.78 2.47
C ARG A 29 20.57 19.78 3.61
N ILE A 30 21.13 20.05 4.79
CA ILE A 30 20.91 19.21 5.99
C ILE A 30 19.42 19.17 6.36
N ALA A 31 18.74 20.32 6.36
CA ALA A 31 17.31 20.40 6.66
C ALA A 31 16.47 19.58 5.67
N ASN A 32 16.80 19.59 4.38
CA ASN A 32 16.11 18.78 3.37
C ASN A 32 16.29 17.28 3.59
N VAL A 33 17.50 16.83 3.94
CA VAL A 33 17.76 15.40 4.22
C VAL A 33 16.98 14.95 5.46
N VAL A 34 17.00 15.74 6.54
CA VAL A 34 16.23 15.45 7.74
C VAL A 34 14.73 15.45 7.44
N HIS A 35 14.24 16.40 6.63
CA HIS A 35 12.84 16.44 6.22
C HIS A 35 12.45 15.20 5.40
N PHE A 36 13.30 14.77 4.46
CA PHE A 36 13.06 13.57 3.65
C PHE A 36 12.90 12.32 4.52
N TYR A 37 13.81 12.07 5.46
CA TYR A 37 13.70 10.91 6.36
C TYR A 37 12.51 11.01 7.31
N LYS A 38 12.09 12.21 7.70
CA LYS A 38 10.85 12.42 8.45
C LYS A 38 9.60 12.20 7.60
N SER A 39 9.68 12.42 6.29
CA SER A 39 8.54 12.29 5.37
C SER A 39 8.28 10.86 4.92
N LEU A 40 9.25 9.95 5.09
CA LEU A 40 9.05 8.55 4.79
C LEU A 40 7.99 7.98 5.74
N PRO A 41 6.94 7.31 5.22
CA PRO A 41 5.92 6.70 6.06
C PRO A 41 6.57 5.65 6.97
N GLN A 42 6.42 5.84 8.28
CA GLN A 42 6.98 4.95 9.29
C GLN A 42 5.93 3.93 9.72
N GLY A 43 6.33 2.66 9.83
CA GLY A 43 5.46 1.57 10.25
C GLY A 43 4.82 0.79 9.10
N PRO A 44 4.01 -0.22 9.43
CA PRO A 44 3.36 -1.08 8.44
C PRO A 44 2.44 -0.26 7.52
N ALA A 45 2.44 -0.59 6.23
CA ALA A 45 1.61 0.08 5.25
C ALA A 45 0.13 0.08 5.69
N PRO A 46 -0.59 1.21 5.57
CA PRO A 46 -1.99 1.27 5.96
C PRO A 46 -2.78 0.24 5.15
N ALA A 47 -3.65 -0.51 5.84
CA ALA A 47 -4.50 -1.51 5.20
C ALA A 47 -5.26 -0.87 4.03
N ILE A 48 -5.13 -1.44 2.83
CA ILE A 48 -5.76 -0.92 1.62
C ILE A 48 -7.27 -0.93 1.86
N LYS A 49 -7.86 0.26 2.02
CA LYS A 49 -9.31 0.41 2.16
C LYS A 49 -9.96 0.03 0.84
N ALA A 50 -10.53 -1.16 0.82
CA ALA A 50 -11.23 -1.68 -0.33
C ALA A 50 -12.57 -0.94 -0.53
N ASN A 51 -12.52 0.19 -1.23
CA ASN A 51 -13.71 1.01 -1.46
C ASN A 51 -14.59 0.47 -2.59
N THR A 52 -13.99 -0.19 -3.58
CA THR A 52 -14.71 -0.77 -4.72
C THR A 52 -15.15 -2.20 -4.43
N ARG A 53 -16.22 -2.67 -5.08
CA ARG A 53 -16.70 -4.06 -4.95
C ARG A 53 -15.61 -5.07 -5.35
N LEU A 54 -14.88 -4.79 -6.42
CA LEU A 54 -13.74 -5.60 -6.87
C LEU A 54 -12.60 -5.59 -5.85
N ALA A 55 -12.25 -4.43 -5.28
CA ALA A 55 -11.23 -4.35 -4.25
C ALA A 55 -11.63 -5.15 -2.99
N ARG A 56 -12.91 -5.16 -2.61
CA ARG A 56 -13.39 -5.94 -1.45
C ARG A 56 -13.29 -7.43 -1.71
N TYR A 57 -13.60 -7.87 -2.93
CA TYR A 57 -13.42 -9.26 -3.33
C TYR A 57 -11.94 -9.64 -3.31
N LYS A 58 -11.06 -8.80 -3.87
CA LYS A 58 -9.61 -9.04 -3.84
C LYS A 58 -9.08 -9.16 -2.40
N ALA A 59 -9.41 -8.18 -1.56
CA ALA A 59 -9.01 -8.18 -0.15
C ALA A 59 -9.52 -9.41 0.62
N LYS A 60 -10.69 -9.96 0.25
CA LYS A 60 -11.29 -11.11 0.92
C LYS A 60 -10.70 -12.46 0.49
N TYR A 61 -10.20 -12.58 -0.74
CA TYR A 61 -9.83 -13.88 -1.31
C TYR A 61 -8.37 -13.99 -1.80
N PHE A 62 -7.67 -12.86 -1.95
CA PHE A 62 -6.31 -12.81 -2.48
C PHE A 62 -5.29 -12.20 -1.52
N ASP A 63 -5.71 -11.26 -0.66
CA ASP A 63 -4.80 -10.53 0.21
C ASP A 63 -4.77 -11.12 1.64
N GLY A 64 -3.58 -11.21 2.23
CA GLY A 64 -3.36 -11.60 3.63
C GLY A 64 -3.75 -13.04 3.97
N ASP A 65 -4.12 -13.28 5.23
CA ASP A 65 -4.43 -14.62 5.76
C ASP A 65 -5.68 -15.27 5.15
N ASN A 66 -6.52 -14.48 4.48
CA ASN A 66 -7.72 -14.99 3.80
C ASN A 66 -7.46 -15.44 2.35
N ALA A 67 -6.22 -15.26 1.86
CA ALA A 67 -5.80 -15.74 0.54
C ALA A 67 -6.09 -17.24 0.44
N SER A 68 -6.98 -17.62 -0.46
CA SER A 68 -7.47 -19.00 -0.55
C SER A 68 -7.83 -19.38 -1.98
N GLY A 69 -7.93 -20.68 -2.28
CA GLY A 69 -8.34 -21.18 -3.60
C GLY A 69 -9.81 -20.95 -3.97
N LYS A 70 -10.58 -20.23 -3.13
CA LYS A 70 -12.01 -19.96 -3.36
C LYS A 70 -12.31 -19.28 -4.70
N PRO A 71 -11.49 -18.35 -5.23
CA PRO A 71 -11.71 -17.79 -6.55
C PRO A 71 -11.72 -18.82 -7.68
N LEU A 72 -10.93 -19.89 -7.57
CA LEU A 72 -10.98 -21.00 -8.55
C LEU A 72 -12.33 -21.72 -8.47
N TRP A 73 -12.86 -21.88 -7.26
CA TRP A 73 -14.17 -22.48 -7.07
C TRP A 73 -15.31 -21.59 -7.56
N HIS A 74 -15.23 -20.29 -7.32
CA HIS A 74 -16.14 -19.30 -7.90
C HIS A 74 -16.10 -19.33 -9.43
N PHE A 75 -14.91 -19.48 -10.02
CA PHE A 75 -14.75 -19.57 -11.47
C PHE A 75 -15.36 -20.86 -12.03
N ALA A 76 -15.09 -22.02 -11.42
CA ALA A 76 -15.70 -23.29 -11.82
C ALA A 76 -17.22 -23.26 -11.71
N LEU A 77 -17.77 -22.74 -10.61
CA LEU A 77 -19.20 -22.55 -10.45
C LEU A 77 -19.78 -21.62 -11.53
N GLY A 78 -19.05 -20.54 -11.87
CA GLY A 78 -19.41 -19.65 -12.96
C GLY A 78 -19.48 -20.35 -14.31
N ILE A 79 -18.49 -21.20 -14.63
CA ILE A 79 -18.48 -22.01 -15.86
C ILE A 79 -19.68 -22.97 -15.89
N ILE A 80 -19.94 -23.67 -14.79
CA ILE A 80 -21.07 -24.62 -14.73
C ILE A 80 -22.39 -23.90 -14.94
N ALA A 81 -22.61 -22.78 -14.25
CA ALA A 81 -23.83 -22.00 -14.39
C ALA A 81 -23.99 -21.43 -15.81
N PHE A 82 -22.89 -20.95 -16.41
CA PHE A 82 -22.88 -20.43 -17.77
C PHE A 82 -23.10 -21.53 -18.82
N GLY A 83 -22.51 -22.71 -18.63
CA GLY A 83 -22.73 -23.87 -19.49
C GLY A 83 -24.17 -24.35 -19.44
N TYR A 84 -24.75 -24.45 -18.23
CA TYR A 84 -26.15 -24.84 -18.05
C TYR A 84 -27.13 -23.83 -18.68
N SER A 85 -26.88 -22.53 -18.50
CA SER A 85 -27.75 -21.50 -19.09
C SER A 85 -27.67 -21.51 -20.62
N MET A 86 -26.48 -21.75 -21.18
CA MET A 86 -26.25 -21.87 -22.61
C MET A 86 -26.92 -23.12 -23.19
N GLU A 87 -26.76 -24.28 -22.54
CA GLU A 87 -27.45 -25.51 -22.91
C GLU A 87 -28.96 -25.29 -22.90
N TYR A 88 -29.51 -24.75 -21.80
CA TYR A 88 -30.95 -24.48 -21.70
C TYR A 88 -31.45 -23.55 -22.81
N TYR A 89 -30.72 -22.47 -23.10
CA TYR A 89 -31.07 -21.51 -24.14
C TYR A 89 -31.07 -22.14 -25.54
N PHE A 90 -30.02 -22.89 -25.88
CA PHE A 90 -29.92 -23.50 -27.22
C PHE A 90 -30.81 -24.71 -27.39
N HIS A 91 -31.01 -25.51 -26.34
CA HIS A 91 -31.93 -26.63 -26.33
C HIS A 91 -33.36 -26.18 -26.68
N LEU A 92 -33.84 -25.09 -26.06
CA LEU A 92 -35.16 -24.51 -26.36
C LEU A 92 -35.26 -23.97 -27.81
N ARG A 93 -34.19 -23.37 -28.33
CA ARG A 93 -34.18 -22.84 -29.70
C ARG A 93 -34.17 -23.93 -30.76
N HIS A 94 -33.53 -25.07 -30.48
CA HIS A 94 -33.44 -26.18 -31.43
C HIS A 94 -34.80 -26.85 -31.63
N HIS A 95 -35.58 -27.04 -30.56
CA HIS A 95 -36.95 -27.58 -30.67
C HIS A 95 -37.91 -26.60 -31.37
N LYS A 96 -37.77 -25.29 -31.11
CA LYS A 96 -38.66 -24.30 -31.72
C LYS A 96 -38.44 -24.12 -33.23
N GLY A 97 -37.25 -24.40 -33.76
CA GLY A 97 -37.00 -24.38 -35.20
C GLY A 97 -37.39 -25.67 -35.92
N ALA A 98 -37.47 -26.80 -35.20
CA ALA A 98 -37.81 -28.10 -35.79
C ALA A 98 -39.33 -28.28 -35.98
N GLU A 99 -40.18 -27.56 -35.24
CA GLU A 99 -41.65 -27.66 -35.40
C GLU A 99 -42.22 -26.87 -36.60
N GLU A 100 -41.41 -26.07 -37.31
CA GLU A 100 -41.88 -25.29 -38.48
C GLU A 100 -41.48 -25.86 -39.87
N HIS A 101 -40.94 -27.09 -39.95
CA HIS A 101 -40.65 -27.77 -41.23
C HIS A 101 -41.45 -29.06 -41.38
#